data_AF-A0A087APC7-F1
#
_entry.id   AF-A0A087APC7-F1
#
_cell.length_a   1.000
_cell.length_b   1.000
_cell.length_c   1.000
_cell.angle_alpha   90.00
_cell.angle_beta   90.00
_cell.angle_gamma   90.00
#
_symmetry.space_group_name_H-M   'P 1'
#
loop_
_entity.id
_entity.type
_entity.pdbx_description
1 polymer ?
#
loop_
_entity_poly.entity_id
_entity_poly.type
_entity_poly.pdbx_seq_one_letter_code
_entity_poly.pdbx_strand_id
1 'polypeptide(L)'
;MKLSQYARNEGITYKGAYLRWKKGRIPGAYLDGTGHVVVPDPKVENLRNAAVYARVSTNRQKEDLERQAERMAAFANAAGYRVVKVVKEVGSGVNDHRVKLTRLLESDEWGTLVVEHKDRLTRVGFEWFRV
;
A
#
# COMPACT_ATOMS: atom_id res chain seq x y z
N MET A 1 -14.11 6.21 5.07
CA MET A 1 -14.21 7.69 5.21
C MET A 1 -15.60 8.11 5.69
N LYS A 2 -15.75 9.29 6.32
CA LYS A 2 -17.08 9.84 6.68
C LYS A 2 -17.84 10.29 5.42
N LEU A 3 -19.18 10.25 5.44
CA LEU A 3 -20.01 10.70 4.32
C LEU A 3 -19.77 12.17 3.91
N SER A 4 -19.42 13.05 4.85
CA SER A 4 -19.05 14.44 4.56
C SER A 4 -17.78 14.55 3.73
N GLN A 5 -16.78 13.72 4.02
CA GLN A 5 -15.54 13.65 3.24
C GLN A 5 -15.81 13.08 1.85
N TYR A 6 -16.62 12.02 1.75
CA TYR A 6 -17.07 11.47 0.47
C TYR A 6 -17.74 12.55 -0.40
N ALA A 7 -18.66 13.33 0.19
CA ALA A 7 -19.34 14.41 -0.52
C ALA A 7 -18.34 15.44 -1.09
N ARG A 8 -17.33 15.82 -0.31
CA ARG A 8 -16.26 16.74 -0.74
C ARG A 8 -15.42 16.15 -1.87
N ASN A 9 -15.02 14.88 -1.77
CA ASN A 9 -14.20 14.20 -2.78
C ASN A 9 -14.95 14.07 -4.11
N GLU A 10 -16.26 13.83 -4.07
CA GLU A 10 -17.13 13.70 -5.24
C GLU A 10 -17.64 15.06 -5.79
N GLY A 11 -17.31 16.17 -5.13
CA GLY A 11 -17.79 17.50 -5.52
C GLY A 11 -19.32 17.68 -5.38
N ILE A 12 -19.97 16.95 -4.47
CA ILE A 12 -21.42 17.02 -4.25
C ILE A 12 -21.75 17.58 -2.86
N THR A 13 -22.97 18.07 -2.69
CA THR A 13 -23.44 18.51 -1.36
C THR A 13 -23.62 17.31 -0.43
N TYR A 14 -23.49 17.54 0.89
CA TYR A 14 -23.77 16.51 1.90
C TYR A 14 -25.18 15.91 1.75
N LYS A 15 -26.19 16.76 1.49
CA LYS A 15 -27.56 16.32 1.24
C LYS A 15 -27.64 15.40 0.00
N GLY A 16 -26.91 15.72 -1.06
CA GLY A 16 -26.79 14.88 -2.25
C GLY A 16 -26.16 13.52 -1.93
N ALA A 17 -25.06 13.49 -1.18
CA ALA A 17 -24.42 12.26 -0.73
C ALA A 17 -25.34 11.41 0.14
N TYR A 18 -26.04 12.01 1.10
CA TYR A 18 -27.00 11.33 1.97
C TYR A 18 -28.16 10.70 1.19
N LEU A 19 -28.71 11.41 0.20
CA LEU A 19 -29.75 10.87 -0.68
C LEU A 19 -29.24 9.70 -1.54
N ARG A 20 -27.99 9.77 -2.03
CA ARG A 20 -27.35 8.65 -2.75
C ARG A 20 -27.20 7.42 -1.86
N TRP A 21 -26.71 7.61 -0.62
CA TRP A 21 -26.61 6.54 0.38
C TRP A 21 -27.98 5.91 0.68
N LYS A 22 -29.00 6.72 0.98
CA LYS A 22 -30.36 6.23 1.27
C LYS A 22 -30.98 5.45 0.10
N LYS A 23 -30.57 5.76 -1.14
CA LYS A 23 -30.97 5.04 -2.36
C LYS A 23 -30.07 3.84 -2.69
N GLY A 24 -29.12 3.48 -1.83
CA GLY A 24 -28.18 2.36 -2.05
C GLY A 24 -27.16 2.60 -3.16
N ARG A 25 -26.95 3.87 -3.59
CA ARG A 25 -26.06 4.22 -4.71
C ARG A 25 -24.60 4.43 -4.30
N ILE A 26 -24.26 4.17 -3.03
CA ILE A 26 -22.89 4.21 -2.52
C ILE A 26 -22.58 2.79 -2.02
N PRO A 27 -21.95 1.95 -2.85
CA PRO A 27 -21.67 0.56 -2.50
C PRO A 27 -20.83 0.44 -1.23
N GLY A 28 -21.19 -0.51 -0.37
CA GLY A 28 -20.48 -0.81 0.87
C GLY A 28 -20.67 0.21 2.00
N ALA A 29 -21.37 1.33 1.77
CA ALA A 29 -21.62 2.30 2.84
C ALA A 29 -22.55 1.75 3.94
N TYR A 30 -22.17 1.94 5.20
CA TYR A 30 -22.86 1.40 6.37
C TYR A 30 -23.01 2.45 7.48
N LEU A 31 -23.88 2.18 8.46
CA LEU A 31 -23.96 2.98 9.70
C LEU A 31 -23.03 2.40 10.74
N ASP A 32 -22.18 3.23 11.34
CA ASP A 32 -21.40 2.83 12.50
C ASP A 32 -22.28 2.72 13.77
N GLY A 33 -21.69 2.24 14.87
CA GLY A 33 -22.39 2.10 16.15
C GLY A 33 -22.85 3.43 16.78
N THR A 34 -22.49 4.57 16.19
CA THR A 34 -22.88 5.92 16.62
C THR A 34 -23.88 6.57 15.67
N GLY A 35 -24.32 5.87 14.62
CA GLY A 35 -25.29 6.37 13.65
C GLY A 35 -24.70 7.25 12.55
N HIS A 36 -23.37 7.31 12.39
CA HIS A 36 -22.76 8.01 11.27
C HIS A 36 -22.67 7.10 10.03
N VAL A 37 -22.92 7.68 8.86
CA VAL A 37 -22.71 6.98 7.58
C VAL A 37 -21.22 6.94 7.24
N VAL A 38 -20.69 5.72 7.19
CA VAL A 38 -19.31 5.41 6.80
C VAL A 38 -19.32 4.87 5.38
N VAL A 39 -18.51 5.48 4.52
CA VAL A 39 -18.26 5.00 3.16
C VAL A 39 -16.91 4.26 3.17
N PRO A 40 -16.84 2.97 2.84
CA PRO A 40 -15.57 2.28 2.68
C PRO A 40 -14.70 3.00 1.66
N ASP A 41 -13.44 3.22 2.02
CA ASP A 41 -12.45 3.70 1.07
C ASP A 41 -11.48 2.55 0.79
N PRO A 42 -11.56 1.90 -0.38
CA PRO A 42 -10.67 0.79 -0.71
C PRO A 42 -9.20 1.20 -0.66
N LYS A 43 -8.87 2.48 -0.89
CA LYS A 43 -7.49 2.97 -0.77
C LYS A 43 -6.99 2.93 0.68
N VAL A 44 -7.85 3.26 1.64
CA VAL A 44 -7.50 3.21 3.09
C VAL A 44 -7.41 1.77 3.58
N GLU A 45 -8.26 0.89 3.08
CA GLU A 45 -8.20 -0.53 3.40
C GLU A 45 -6.89 -1.16 2.89
N ASN A 46 -6.46 -0.77 1.69
CA ASN A 46 -5.18 -1.19 1.13
C ASN A 46 -3.96 -0.68 1.91
N LEU A 47 -4.04 0.43 2.65
CA LEU A 47 -2.89 0.91 3.45
C LEU A 47 -2.43 -0.11 4.50
N ARG A 48 -3.33 -0.96 5.00
CA ARG A 48 -2.97 -2.05 5.92
C ARG A 48 -2.29 -3.21 5.19
N ASN A 49 -2.52 -3.36 3.90
CA ASN A 49 -1.87 -4.37 3.07
C ASN A 49 -0.46 -3.89 2.72
N ALA A 50 0.53 -4.64 3.20
CA ALA A 50 1.93 -4.36 2.96
C ALA A 50 2.51 -5.28 1.88
N ALA A 51 3.25 -4.68 0.96
CA ALA A 51 4.20 -5.37 0.11
C ALA A 51 5.61 -5.25 0.70
N VAL A 52 6.34 -6.35 0.77
CA VAL A 52 7.73 -6.40 1.24
C VAL A 52 8.64 -6.50 0.02
N TYR A 53 9.62 -5.60 -0.11
CA TYR A 53 10.61 -5.65 -1.18
C TYR A 53 12.04 -5.76 -0.62
N ALA A 54 12.65 -6.93 -0.79
CA ALA A 54 14.02 -7.22 -0.38
C ALA A 54 14.96 -7.26 -1.57
N ARG A 55 16.17 -6.69 -1.42
CA ARG A 55 17.16 -6.59 -2.50
C ARG A 55 18.58 -6.80 -2.02
N VAL A 56 19.30 -7.66 -2.73
CA VAL A 56 20.76 -7.83 -2.61
C VAL A 56 21.47 -7.51 -3.92
N SER A 57 22.75 -7.14 -3.84
CA SER A 57 23.56 -6.73 -4.99
C SER A 57 24.11 -7.90 -5.78
N THR A 58 24.30 -9.07 -5.15
CA THR A 58 24.98 -10.22 -5.77
C THR A 58 24.29 -11.53 -5.42
N ASN A 59 24.39 -12.51 -6.33
CA ASN A 59 23.83 -13.85 -6.12
C ASN A 59 24.46 -14.61 -4.94
N ARG A 60 25.68 -14.25 -4.54
CA ARG A 60 26.36 -14.83 -3.36
C ARG A 60 25.63 -14.50 -2.05
N GLN A 61 24.75 -13.50 -2.05
CA GLN A 61 23.97 -13.04 -0.89
C GLN A 61 22.53 -13.57 -0.93
N LYS A 62 22.24 -14.65 -1.68
CA LYS A 62 20.88 -15.16 -1.85
C LYS A 62 20.30 -15.74 -0.56
N GLU A 63 21.12 -16.37 0.27
CA GLU A 63 20.67 -16.81 1.60
C GLU A 63 20.35 -15.61 2.51
N ASP A 64 21.17 -14.56 2.44
CA ASP A 64 20.91 -13.31 3.17
C ASP A 64 19.61 -12.65 2.70
N LEU A 65 19.31 -12.70 1.39
CA LEU A 65 18.08 -12.16 0.80
C LEU A 65 16.83 -12.84 1.37
N GLU A 66 16.90 -14.15 1.61
CA GLU A 66 15.79 -14.91 2.18
C GLU A 66 15.54 -14.48 3.63
N ARG A 67 16.59 -14.48 4.46
CA ARG A 67 16.52 -14.06 5.86
C ARG A 67 16.10 -12.59 6.00
N GLN A 68 16.56 -11.73 5.10
CA GLN A 68 16.17 -10.32 5.03
C GLN A 68 14.66 -10.18 4.78
N ALA A 69 14.13 -10.88 3.79
CA ALA A 69 12.72 -10.84 3.45
C ALA A 69 11.84 -11.36 4.60
N GLU A 70 12.23 -12.46 5.24
CA GLU A 70 11.53 -13.00 6.42
C GLU A 70 11.51 -12.01 7.58
N ARG A 71 12.66 -11.41 7.90
CA ARG A 71 12.77 -10.41 8.97
C ARG A 71 11.88 -9.20 8.70
N MET A 72 11.86 -8.70 7.45
CA MET A 72 11.02 -7.57 7.08
C MET A 72 9.53 -7.92 7.12
N ALA A 73 9.15 -9.12 6.69
CA ALA A 73 7.76 -9.58 6.77
C ALA A 73 7.31 -9.73 8.23
N ALA A 74 8.16 -10.29 9.10
CA ALA A 74 7.90 -10.39 10.53
C ALA A 74 7.73 -9.00 11.16
N PHE A 75 8.60 -8.05 10.82
CA PHE A 75 8.49 -6.66 11.26
C PHE A 75 7.17 -6.02 10.81
N ALA A 76 6.79 -6.17 9.54
CA ALA A 76 5.54 -5.62 9.01
C ALA A 76 4.31 -6.19 9.73
N ASN A 77 4.28 -7.51 9.94
CA ASN A 77 3.20 -8.17 10.69
C ASN A 77 3.15 -7.68 12.15
N ALA A 78 4.30 -7.56 12.82
CA ALA A 78 4.38 -7.04 14.19
C ALA A 78 3.93 -5.57 14.30
N ALA A 79 4.15 -4.77 13.26
CA ALA A 79 3.68 -3.39 13.17
C ALA A 79 2.19 -3.27 12.80
N GLY A 80 1.47 -4.39 12.66
CA GLY A 80 0.02 -4.42 12.38
C GLY A 80 -0.35 -4.35 10.90
N TYR A 81 0.62 -4.50 9.99
CA TYR A 81 0.35 -4.63 8.56
C TYR A 81 0.06 -6.08 8.18
N ARG A 82 -0.81 -6.28 7.20
CA ARG A 82 -1.04 -7.57 6.56
C ARG A 82 -0.09 -7.71 5.39
N VAL A 83 0.92 -8.56 5.49
CA VAL A 83 1.81 -8.83 4.36
C VAL A 83 1.06 -9.60 3.27
N VAL A 84 0.81 -8.95 2.14
CA VAL A 84 0.10 -9.55 0.99
C VAL A 84 1.05 -10.03 -0.10
N LYS A 85 2.27 -9.49 -0.15
CA LYS A 85 3.25 -9.80 -1.19
C LYS A 85 4.67 -9.66 -0.66
N VAL A 86 5.53 -10.60 -1.01
CA VAL A 86 6.97 -10.54 -0.70
C VAL A 86 7.73 -10.72 -2.01
N VAL A 87 8.50 -9.69 -2.38
CA VAL A 87 9.28 -9.64 -3.61
C VAL A 87 10.75 -9.60 -3.28
N LYS A 88 11.51 -10.51 -3.90
CA LYS A 88 12.95 -10.68 -3.71
C LYS A 88 13.66 -10.44 -5.03
N GLU A 89 14.64 -9.53 -5.03
CA GLU A 89 15.36 -9.16 -6.24
C GLU A 89 16.88 -9.17 -6.02
N VAL A 90 17.60 -9.77 -6.97
CA VAL A 90 19.07 -9.68 -7.02
C VAL A 90 19.40 -8.71 -8.15
N GLY A 91 20.06 -7.60 -7.81
CA GLY A 91 20.38 -6.56 -8.79
C GLY A 91 21.20 -5.44 -8.18
N SER A 92 22.05 -4.82 -8.98
CA SER A 92 22.80 -3.63 -8.59
C SER A 92 21.84 -2.45 -8.37
N GLY A 93 22.12 -1.60 -7.38
CA GLY A 93 21.37 -0.35 -7.19
C GLY A 93 21.54 0.65 -8.33
N VAL A 94 22.52 0.41 -9.22
CA VAL A 94 22.89 1.26 -10.38
C VAL A 94 22.34 0.69 -11.70
N ASN A 95 21.98 -0.60 -11.75
CA ASN A 95 21.48 -1.22 -12.99
C ASN A 95 19.95 -1.33 -12.96
N ASP A 96 19.32 -0.88 -14.04
CA ASP A 96 18.01 -0.21 -14.01
C ASP A 96 16.83 -1.11 -14.45
N HIS A 97 17.07 -2.39 -14.71
CA HIS A 97 16.01 -3.34 -15.05
C HIS A 97 15.41 -4.00 -13.81
N ARG A 98 14.84 -3.19 -12.92
CA ARG A 98 14.15 -3.67 -11.70
C ARG A 98 12.75 -4.16 -12.00
N VAL A 99 12.66 -5.15 -12.88
CA VAL A 99 11.38 -5.66 -13.41
C VAL A 99 10.46 -6.13 -12.28
N LYS A 100 11.01 -6.67 -11.19
CA LYS A 100 10.19 -7.11 -10.06
C LYS A 100 9.66 -5.94 -9.23
N LEU A 101 10.47 -4.90 -9.01
CA LEU A 101 10.02 -3.68 -8.35
C LEU A 101 8.97 -2.95 -9.19
N THR A 102 9.19 -2.79 -10.50
CA THR A 102 8.23 -2.13 -11.40
C THR A 102 6.89 -2.85 -11.38
N ARG A 103 6.87 -4.18 -11.55
CA ARG A 103 5.64 -4.98 -11.46
C ARG A 103 4.98 -4.92 -10.09
N LEU A 104 5.75 -4.70 -9.03
CA LEU A 104 5.21 -4.51 -7.69
C LEU A 104 4.51 -3.15 -7.57
N LEU A 105 5.11 -2.09 -8.11
CA LEU A 105 4.57 -0.72 -8.10
C LEU A 105 3.33 -0.55 -9.00
N GLU A 106 3.19 -1.35 -10.05
CA GLU A 106 2.00 -1.37 -10.92
C GLU A 106 0.79 -2.09 -10.30
N SER A 107 0.94 -2.70 -9.12
CA SER A 107 -0.09 -3.51 -8.47
C SER A 107 -0.88 -2.68 -7.45
N ASP A 108 -2.21 -2.68 -7.58
CA ASP A 108 -3.14 -2.04 -6.64
C ASP A 108 -3.50 -2.92 -5.42
N GLU A 109 -2.82 -4.06 -5.22
CA GLU A 109 -3.15 -5.04 -4.17
C GLU A 109 -2.66 -4.61 -2.77
N TRP A 110 -1.81 -3.60 -2.69
CA TRP A 110 -1.17 -3.12 -1.48
C TRP A 110 -1.20 -1.59 -1.40
N GLY A 111 -1.08 -1.05 -0.20
CA GLY A 111 -1.05 0.40 0.05
C GLY A 111 0.14 0.85 0.88
N THR A 112 0.92 -0.09 1.45
CA THR A 112 2.19 0.20 2.12
C THR A 112 3.33 -0.63 1.51
N LEU A 113 4.46 0.01 1.17
CA LEU A 113 5.68 -0.69 0.75
C LEU A 113 6.69 -0.71 1.89
N VAL A 114 7.16 -1.90 2.26
CA VAL A 114 8.16 -2.13 3.30
C VAL A 114 9.49 -2.45 2.63
N VAL A 115 10.49 -1.63 2.90
CA VAL A 115 11.88 -1.78 2.45
C VAL A 115 12.82 -1.67 3.65
N GLU A 116 13.94 -2.38 3.63
CA GLU A 116 14.88 -2.37 4.76
C GLU A 116 15.59 -1.02 4.93
N HIS A 117 16.03 -0.43 3.82
CA HIS A 117 16.68 0.87 3.81
C HIS A 117 16.31 1.66 2.55
N LYS A 118 16.33 2.99 2.66
CA LYS A 118 16.02 3.92 1.57
C LYS A 118 16.84 3.65 0.29
N ASP A 119 18.12 3.34 0.46
CA ASP A 119 19.07 3.03 -0.62
C ASP A 119 18.80 1.67 -1.29
N ARG A 120 18.01 0.80 -0.64
CA ARG A 120 17.55 -0.47 -1.21
C ARG A 120 16.38 -0.26 -2.16
N LEU A 121 15.56 0.75 -1.91
CA LEU A 121 14.54 1.20 -2.85
C LEU A 121 15.15 1.99 -4.00
N THR A 122 15.99 2.99 -3.73
CA THR A 122 16.80 3.64 -4.77
C THR A 122 17.93 4.48 -4.18
N ARG A 123 19.09 4.52 -4.85
CA ARG A 123 20.23 5.36 -4.47
C ARG A 123 20.11 6.81 -4.94
N VAL A 124 19.32 7.06 -5.98
CA VAL A 124 19.02 8.38 -6.56
C VAL A 124 17.53 8.48 -6.90
N GLY A 125 16.95 9.68 -6.90
CA GLY A 125 15.54 9.86 -7.31
C GLY A 125 14.49 9.37 -6.32
N PHE A 126 14.83 9.19 -5.03
CA PHE A 126 13.81 8.86 -4.02
C PHE A 126 12.70 9.91 -3.93
N GLU A 127 13.00 11.17 -4.27
CA GLU A 127 12.00 12.24 -4.30
C GLU A 127 10.84 11.93 -5.26
N TRP A 128 11.00 11.05 -6.26
CA TRP A 128 9.89 10.61 -7.13
C TRP A 128 8.85 9.76 -6.38
N PHE A 129 9.21 9.21 -5.22
CA PHE A 129 8.32 8.47 -4.34
C PHE A 129 7.71 9.32 -3.22
N ARG A 130 8.16 10.58 -3.06
CA ARG A 130 7.47 11.57 -2.23
C ARG A 130 6.38 12.22 -3.08
N VAL A 131 5.16 11.74 -2.94
CA VAL A 131 3.95 12.37 -3.48
C VAL A 131 3.22 13.07 -2.34
#